data_AF-A0A6N2D3X7-F1
#
_entry.id   AF-A0A6N2D3X7-F1
#
_cell.length_a   1.000
_cell.length_b   1.000
_cell.length_c   1.000
_cell.angle_alpha   90.00
_cell.angle_beta   90.00
_cell.angle_gamma   90.00
#
_symmetry.space_group_name_H-M   'P 1'
#
loop_
_entity.id
_entity.type
_entity.pdbx_description
1 polymer ?
#
loop_
_entity_poly.entity_id
_entity_poly.type
_entity_poly.pdbx_seq_one_letter_code
_entity_poly.pdbx_strand_id
1 'polypeptide(L)'
;MKKFLPLFIFTIAFYLPITVVANDFAGGTGTESDPYLVANAVHLDNVRLHLDANFLQINDISLDTLDFQEGIGWNPIGNCNNDLEGETFTGSFNGNNFEISGLFINRSDSIPSGLFGCTQNATFINMNLTDVSISSAYWSGGLLGNNLQGNATLIDSVNISGDFNLGNFSGGLAGQGDSLIIHNSTAEITMNAEGHIGGLVGAIARGEVRSSSV
;
A
#
# COMPACT_ATOMS: atom_id res chain seq x y z
N MET A 1 -43.31 69.97 -15.79
CA MET A 1 -42.25 69.26 -15.03
C MET A 1 -42.26 67.79 -15.43
N LYS A 2 -41.31 67.35 -16.28
CA LYS A 2 -41.07 65.93 -16.54
C LYS A 2 -39.94 65.48 -15.62
N LYS A 3 -40.20 64.51 -14.73
CA LYS A 3 -39.21 63.96 -13.78
C LYS A 3 -38.34 62.93 -14.52
N PHE A 4 -37.03 63.12 -14.49
CA PHE A 4 -36.04 62.12 -14.92
C PHE A 4 -35.78 61.13 -13.78
N LEU A 5 -35.75 59.84 -14.07
CA LEU A 5 -35.34 58.79 -13.13
C LEU A 5 -33.96 58.27 -13.57
N PRO A 6 -32.95 58.16 -12.67
CA PRO A 6 -31.62 57.71 -13.05
C PRO A 6 -31.59 56.18 -13.16
N LEU A 7 -30.94 55.69 -14.22
CA LEU A 7 -30.73 54.27 -14.47
C LEU A 7 -29.50 53.79 -13.67
N PHE A 8 -29.71 52.96 -12.65
CA PHE A 8 -28.62 52.27 -11.94
C PHE A 8 -28.32 50.95 -12.64
N ILE A 9 -27.11 50.82 -13.18
CA ILE A 9 -26.61 49.56 -13.74
C ILE A 9 -26.01 48.75 -12.59
N PHE A 10 -26.69 47.68 -12.19
CA PHE A 10 -26.13 46.65 -11.31
C PHE A 10 -25.32 45.67 -12.16
N THR A 11 -24.00 45.72 -12.08
CA THR A 11 -23.14 44.66 -12.60
C THR A 11 -23.21 43.47 -11.64
N ILE A 12 -23.89 42.40 -12.07
CA ILE A 12 -23.87 41.12 -11.37
C ILE A 12 -22.52 40.47 -11.68
N ALA A 13 -21.64 40.38 -10.68
CA ALA A 13 -20.42 39.59 -10.77
C ALA A 13 -20.81 38.11 -10.67
N PHE A 14 -20.61 37.36 -11.76
CA PHE A 14 -20.85 35.92 -11.80
C PHE A 14 -19.62 35.23 -11.23
N TYR A 15 -19.69 34.76 -9.99
CA TYR A 15 -18.66 33.91 -9.39
C TYR A 15 -18.86 32.48 -9.88
N LEU A 16 -17.99 32.00 -10.76
CA LEU A 16 -17.91 30.57 -11.06
C LEU A 16 -17.16 29.89 -9.90
N PRO A 17 -17.67 28.80 -9.32
CA PRO A 17 -16.91 28.02 -8.36
C PRO A 17 -15.71 27.42 -9.08
N ILE A 18 -14.50 27.72 -8.59
CA ILE A 18 -13.29 27.00 -8.98
C ILE A 18 -13.39 25.63 -8.32
N THR A 19 -13.66 24.58 -9.11
CA THR A 19 -13.45 23.20 -8.67
C THR A 19 -11.96 22.92 -8.67
N VAL A 20 -11.36 22.89 -7.48
CA VAL A 20 -10.02 22.31 -7.31
C VAL A 20 -10.18 20.81 -7.53
N VAL A 21 -9.73 20.31 -8.68
CA VAL A 21 -9.56 18.87 -8.86
C VAL A 21 -8.37 18.50 -7.99
N ALA A 22 -8.62 17.86 -6.84
CA ALA A 22 -7.54 17.23 -6.10
C ALA A 22 -6.95 16.18 -7.04
N ASN A 23 -5.66 16.31 -7.33
CA ASN A 23 -4.98 15.36 -8.18
C ASN A 23 -4.74 14.10 -7.35
N ASP A 24 -5.05 12.91 -7.89
CA ASP A 24 -4.95 11.64 -7.14
C ASP A 24 -3.51 11.37 -6.66
N PHE A 25 -2.53 11.98 -7.33
CA PHE A 25 -1.10 11.92 -7.02
C PHE A 25 -0.43 13.29 -7.19
N ALA A 26 0.83 13.42 -6.72
CA ALA A 26 1.60 14.65 -6.85
C ALA A 26 2.05 14.95 -8.29
N GLY A 27 1.90 13.98 -9.21
CA GLY A 27 2.27 14.06 -10.61
C GLY A 27 2.42 12.67 -11.23
N GLY A 28 2.86 12.65 -12.49
CA GLY A 28 3.06 11.43 -13.27
C GLY A 28 1.80 10.93 -13.97
N THR A 29 1.99 9.92 -14.83
CA THR A 29 0.93 9.29 -15.63
C THR A 29 0.77 7.79 -15.34
N GLY A 30 1.54 7.26 -14.38
CA GLY A 30 1.52 5.84 -14.00
C GLY A 30 2.28 4.91 -14.96
N THR A 31 2.93 5.47 -15.97
CA THR A 31 3.77 4.71 -16.92
C THR A 31 5.16 4.45 -16.34
N GLU A 32 5.88 3.48 -16.88
CA GLU A 32 7.25 3.16 -16.43
C GLU A 32 8.21 4.37 -16.53
N SER A 33 8.09 5.16 -17.60
CA SER A 33 8.91 6.36 -17.81
C SER A 33 8.44 7.59 -17.02
N ASP A 34 7.22 7.55 -16.48
CA ASP A 34 6.57 8.67 -15.81
C ASP A 34 5.59 8.14 -14.73
N PRO A 35 6.13 7.56 -13.64
CA PRO A 35 5.33 6.91 -12.60
C PRO A 35 4.53 7.92 -11.79
N TYR A 36 3.43 7.48 -11.20
CA TYR A 36 2.67 8.30 -10.26
C TYR A 36 3.51 8.64 -9.03
N LEU A 37 3.49 9.92 -8.63
CA LEU A 37 4.28 10.42 -7.52
C LEU A 37 3.50 10.36 -6.21
N VAL A 38 3.94 9.48 -5.30
CA VAL A 38 3.30 9.23 -4.00
C VAL A 38 4.01 10.06 -2.94
N ALA A 39 3.31 11.03 -2.35
CA ALA A 39 3.93 12.07 -1.52
C ALA A 39 3.35 12.20 -0.11
N ASN A 40 2.23 11.51 0.16
CA ASN A 40 1.51 11.54 1.43
C ASN A 40 0.60 10.30 1.52
N ALA A 41 -0.05 10.13 2.68
CA ALA A 41 -0.90 8.98 2.97
C ALA A 41 -2.12 8.87 2.03
N VAL A 42 -2.70 9.99 1.59
CA VAL A 42 -3.83 9.98 0.64
C VAL A 42 -3.37 9.50 -0.73
N HIS A 43 -2.20 9.92 -1.22
CA HIS A 43 -1.66 9.40 -2.48
C HIS A 43 -1.35 7.90 -2.37
N LEU A 44 -0.84 7.44 -1.22
CA LEU A 44 -0.59 6.02 -0.98
C LEU A 44 -1.91 5.24 -0.99
N ASP A 45 -2.95 5.78 -0.37
CA ASP A 45 -4.29 5.20 -0.41
C ASP A 45 -4.83 5.12 -1.84
N ASN A 46 -4.64 6.17 -2.65
CA ASN A 46 -5.08 6.24 -4.05
C ASN A 46 -4.38 5.23 -4.98
N VAL A 47 -3.28 4.58 -4.57
CA VAL A 47 -2.67 3.47 -5.33
C VAL A 47 -3.69 2.38 -5.64
N ARG A 48 -4.68 2.17 -4.75
CA ARG A 48 -5.76 1.19 -4.95
C ARG A 48 -6.63 1.46 -6.17
N LEU A 49 -6.59 2.66 -6.73
CA LEU A 49 -7.35 3.05 -7.93
C LEU A 49 -6.62 2.72 -9.24
N HIS A 50 -5.33 2.35 -9.16
CA HIS A 50 -4.44 2.14 -10.31
C HIS A 50 -3.51 0.93 -10.11
N LEU A 51 -4.10 -0.25 -9.85
CA LEU A 51 -3.38 -1.44 -9.40
C LEU A 51 -2.32 -2.02 -10.36
N ASP A 52 -2.35 -1.62 -11.64
CA ASP A 52 -1.44 -2.05 -12.71
C ASP A 52 -0.40 -0.96 -13.09
N ALA A 53 -0.40 0.18 -12.40
CA ALA A 53 0.46 1.32 -12.70
C ALA A 53 1.83 1.26 -11.98
N ASN A 54 2.69 2.24 -12.30
CA ASN A 54 4.01 2.40 -11.70
C ASN A 54 4.00 3.59 -10.74
N PHE A 55 4.60 3.41 -9.57
CA PHE A 55 4.59 4.37 -8.48
C PHE A 55 6.00 4.68 -8.00
N LEU A 56 6.24 5.96 -7.70
CA LEU A 56 7.47 6.44 -7.10
C LEU A 56 7.13 7.27 -5.86
N GLN A 57 7.60 6.82 -4.70
CA GLN A 57 7.51 7.61 -3.49
C GLN A 57 8.52 8.75 -3.51
N ILE A 58 8.08 9.95 -3.11
CA ILE A 58 8.89 11.18 -3.17
C ILE A 58 9.05 11.90 -1.83
N ASN A 59 8.40 11.41 -0.76
CA ASN A 59 8.51 11.91 0.61
C ASN A 59 8.28 10.76 1.59
N ASP A 60 8.66 10.95 2.85
CA ASP A 60 8.20 10.10 3.95
C ASP A 60 6.67 10.20 4.12
N ILE A 61 6.04 9.08 4.44
CA ILE A 61 4.59 8.95 4.57
C ILE A 61 4.26 8.40 5.95
N SER A 62 3.47 9.14 6.72
CA SER A 62 2.94 8.66 7.99
C SER A 62 1.49 8.22 7.82
N LEU A 63 1.20 6.98 8.22
CA LEU A 63 -0.15 6.43 8.32
C LEU A 63 -0.75 6.61 9.73
N ASP A 64 -0.09 7.36 10.62
CA ASP A 64 -0.61 7.71 11.95
C ASP A 64 -1.63 8.85 11.87
N THR A 65 -2.70 8.61 11.13
CA THR A 65 -3.86 9.51 11.01
C THR A 65 -5.11 8.75 11.39
N LEU A 66 -6.14 9.45 11.89
CA LEU A 66 -7.37 8.82 12.37
C LEU A 66 -7.99 7.86 11.34
N ASP A 67 -7.89 8.18 10.05
CA ASP A 67 -8.44 7.36 8.96
C ASP A 67 -7.81 5.97 8.85
N PHE A 68 -6.58 5.77 9.35
CA PHE A 68 -5.84 4.51 9.25
C PHE A 68 -5.52 3.85 10.61
N GLN A 69 -5.90 4.48 11.72
CA GLN A 69 -5.61 3.99 13.08
C GLN A 69 -6.85 3.47 13.84
N GLU A 70 -8.05 3.60 13.26
CA GLU A 70 -9.29 3.15 13.90
C GLU A 70 -9.83 1.84 13.32
N GLY A 71 -10.57 1.09 14.14
CA GLY A 71 -11.26 -0.13 13.70
C GLY A 71 -10.30 -1.21 13.19
N ILE A 72 -10.41 -1.53 11.90
CA ILE A 72 -9.53 -2.50 11.22
C ILE A 72 -8.22 -1.90 10.74
N GLY A 73 -8.06 -0.58 10.83
CA GLY A 73 -6.91 0.17 10.34
C GLY A 73 -6.86 0.25 8.82
N TRP A 74 -5.66 0.10 8.27
CA TRP A 74 -5.39 0.11 6.84
C TRP A 74 -6.16 -0.99 6.09
N ASN A 75 -6.86 -0.58 5.04
CA ASN A 75 -7.42 -1.53 4.08
C ASN A 75 -6.38 -1.85 3.00
N PRO A 76 -5.93 -3.11 2.86
CA PRO A 76 -4.82 -3.45 1.97
C PRO A 76 -5.03 -3.01 0.51
N ILE A 77 -3.94 -2.66 -0.19
CA ILE A 77 -3.94 -2.38 -1.63
C ILE A 77 -3.93 -3.70 -2.40
N GLY A 78 -4.87 -3.87 -3.33
CA GLY A 78 -5.16 -5.18 -3.93
C GLY A 78 -5.86 -6.07 -2.89
N ASN A 79 -7.10 -6.43 -3.16
CA ASN A 79 -7.96 -7.13 -2.22
C ASN A 79 -8.53 -8.38 -2.88
N CYS A 80 -8.14 -9.54 -2.37
CA CYS A 80 -8.78 -10.80 -2.68
C CYS A 80 -9.47 -11.37 -1.44
N ASN A 81 -10.62 -12.01 -1.66
CA ASN A 81 -11.40 -12.63 -0.60
C ASN A 81 -10.71 -13.90 -0.07
N ASN A 82 -11.39 -14.59 0.85
CA ASN A 82 -10.91 -15.85 1.44
C ASN A 82 -10.76 -16.99 0.41
N ASP A 83 -11.40 -16.88 -0.75
CA ASP A 83 -11.29 -17.81 -1.87
C ASP A 83 -10.19 -17.37 -2.88
N LEU A 84 -9.44 -16.32 -2.53
CA LEU A 84 -8.37 -15.69 -3.33
C LEU A 84 -8.85 -15.12 -4.66
N GLU A 85 -10.12 -14.70 -4.71
CA GLU A 85 -10.72 -13.98 -5.84
C GLU A 85 -10.79 -12.48 -5.54
N GLY A 86 -10.36 -11.65 -6.49
CA GLY A 86 -10.44 -10.20 -6.36
C GLY A 86 -9.45 -9.46 -7.24
N GLU A 87 -9.22 -8.20 -6.92
CA GLU A 87 -8.29 -7.34 -7.65
C GLU A 87 -6.90 -7.44 -7.03
N THR A 88 -5.91 -7.78 -7.85
CA THR A 88 -4.51 -7.86 -7.40
C THR A 88 -3.73 -6.62 -7.80
N PHE A 89 -2.78 -6.23 -6.95
CA PHE A 89 -1.75 -5.30 -7.38
C PHE A 89 -0.77 -6.02 -8.31
N THR A 90 -0.62 -5.50 -9.52
CA THR A 90 0.27 -6.03 -10.57
C THR A 90 1.30 -5.01 -11.06
N GLY A 91 1.23 -3.79 -10.53
CA GLY A 91 2.12 -2.69 -10.84
C GLY A 91 3.49 -2.76 -10.16
N SER A 92 4.18 -1.62 -10.16
CA SER A 92 5.47 -1.44 -9.47
C SER A 92 5.40 -0.32 -8.44
N PHE A 93 5.99 -0.53 -7.27
CA PHE A 93 6.14 0.50 -6.24
C PHE A 93 7.61 0.65 -5.87
N ASN A 94 8.19 1.80 -6.21
CA ASN A 94 9.53 2.18 -5.79
C ASN A 94 9.43 3.16 -4.62
N GLY A 95 9.79 2.70 -3.41
CA GLY A 95 9.78 3.52 -2.20
C GLY A 95 10.88 4.59 -2.18
N ASN A 96 11.84 4.52 -3.10
CA ASN A 96 12.94 5.48 -3.22
C ASN A 96 13.70 5.71 -1.89
N ASN A 97 13.70 4.69 -1.03
CA ASN A 97 14.24 4.68 0.33
C ASN A 97 13.59 5.65 1.32
N PHE A 98 12.47 6.29 0.96
CA PHE A 98 11.66 7.03 1.93
C PHE A 98 10.91 6.08 2.86
N GLU A 99 10.53 6.59 4.02
CA GLU A 99 9.82 5.86 5.06
C GLU A 99 8.31 5.83 4.80
N ILE A 100 7.67 4.70 5.10
CA ILE A 100 6.24 4.58 5.35
C ILE A 100 6.07 4.11 6.79
N SER A 101 5.62 4.99 7.68
CA SER A 101 5.53 4.71 9.11
C SER A 101 4.09 4.52 9.61
N GLY A 102 3.93 3.74 10.67
CA GLY A 102 2.67 3.63 11.41
C GLY A 102 1.60 2.80 10.71
N LEU A 103 1.98 1.83 9.86
CA LEU A 103 1.01 0.91 9.26
C LEU A 103 0.30 0.11 10.36
N PHE A 104 -1.00 0.34 10.54
CA PHE A 104 -1.82 -0.38 11.50
C PHE A 104 -2.85 -1.25 10.78
N ILE A 105 -2.90 -2.55 11.11
CA ILE A 105 -3.91 -3.50 10.62
C ILE A 105 -4.41 -4.32 11.81
N ASN A 106 -5.72 -4.42 11.98
CA ASN A 106 -6.33 -5.22 13.05
C ASN A 106 -7.55 -5.97 12.53
N ARG A 107 -7.31 -7.15 11.92
CA ARG A 107 -8.34 -7.95 11.26
C ARG A 107 -8.41 -9.34 11.87
N SER A 108 -9.62 -9.81 12.13
CA SER A 108 -9.86 -11.20 12.57
C SER A 108 -10.44 -12.08 11.45
N ASP A 109 -10.60 -11.52 10.25
CA ASP A 109 -11.06 -12.25 9.06
C ASP A 109 -9.89 -12.98 8.39
N SER A 110 -10.21 -13.85 7.43
CA SER A 110 -9.21 -14.61 6.65
C SER A 110 -8.80 -13.87 5.37
N ILE A 111 -8.73 -12.52 5.41
CA ILE A 111 -8.34 -11.71 4.25
C ILE A 111 -6.82 -11.48 4.28
N PRO A 112 -6.11 -11.70 3.16
CA PRO A 112 -4.68 -11.40 3.08
C PRO A 112 -4.36 -9.98 3.49
N SER A 113 -3.41 -9.83 4.41
CA SER A 113 -3.16 -8.57 5.11
C SER A 113 -1.69 -8.14 5.01
N GLY A 114 -1.52 -6.84 4.80
CA GLY A 114 -0.25 -6.13 4.63
C GLY A 114 -0.52 -4.75 4.06
N LEU A 115 0.52 -3.98 3.75
CA LEU A 115 0.34 -2.75 2.96
C LEU A 115 -0.41 -3.08 1.65
N PHE A 116 -0.02 -4.19 1.03
CA PHE A 116 -0.70 -4.85 -0.08
C PHE A 116 -1.39 -6.14 0.38
N GLY A 117 -2.62 -6.38 -0.04
CA GLY A 117 -3.35 -7.60 0.35
C GLY A 117 -2.96 -8.75 -0.56
N CYS A 118 -3.34 -8.63 -1.83
CA CYS A 118 -3.07 -9.63 -2.86
C CYS A 118 -2.31 -9.04 -4.03
N THR A 119 -1.23 -9.71 -4.43
CA THR A 119 -0.34 -9.28 -5.51
C THR A 119 -0.22 -10.36 -6.58
N GLN A 120 0.15 -9.95 -7.79
CA GLN A 120 0.51 -10.87 -8.87
C GLN A 120 1.44 -10.17 -9.86
N ASN A 121 2.62 -10.73 -10.14
CA ASN A 121 3.62 -10.15 -11.04
C ASN A 121 4.09 -8.73 -10.64
N ALA A 122 3.98 -8.40 -9.35
CA ALA A 122 4.27 -7.05 -8.86
C ALA A 122 5.78 -6.84 -8.64
N THR A 123 6.20 -5.59 -8.54
CA THR A 123 7.57 -5.22 -8.19
C THR A 123 7.59 -4.22 -7.03
N PHE A 124 8.30 -4.55 -5.95
CA PHE A 124 8.49 -3.70 -4.79
C PHE A 124 9.99 -3.48 -4.59
N ILE A 125 10.43 -2.22 -4.64
CA ILE A 125 11.86 -1.88 -4.50
C ILE A 125 12.08 -0.68 -3.58
N ASN A 126 13.19 -0.72 -2.83
CA ASN A 126 13.68 0.40 -2.01
C ASN A 126 12.62 0.95 -1.04
N MET A 127 11.91 0.06 -0.35
CA MET A 127 10.83 0.45 0.57
C MET A 127 11.27 0.27 2.02
N ASN A 128 10.95 1.24 2.88
CA ASN A 128 11.22 1.17 4.30
C ASN A 128 9.90 1.34 5.05
N LEU A 129 9.36 0.26 5.64
CA LEU A 129 8.19 0.33 6.50
C LEU A 129 8.62 0.27 7.96
N THR A 130 8.20 1.22 8.76
CA THR A 130 8.57 1.31 10.18
C THR A 130 7.33 1.46 11.06
N ASP A 131 7.48 1.12 12.34
CA ASP A 131 6.39 1.15 13.32
C ASP A 131 5.14 0.42 12.81
N VAL A 132 5.34 -0.74 12.17
CA VAL A 132 4.25 -1.56 11.65
C VAL A 132 3.59 -2.33 12.80
N SER A 133 2.27 -2.27 12.89
CA SER A 133 1.48 -3.05 13.85
C SER A 133 0.43 -3.85 13.09
N ILE A 134 0.60 -5.17 13.06
CA ILE A 134 -0.33 -6.07 12.35
C ILE A 134 -0.88 -7.10 13.32
N SER A 135 -2.20 -7.14 13.46
CA SER A 135 -2.93 -8.28 13.99
C SER A 135 -3.83 -8.87 12.91
N SER A 136 -3.58 -10.13 12.55
CA SER A 136 -4.32 -10.82 11.49
C SER A 136 -4.38 -12.33 11.69
N ALA A 137 -5.47 -12.97 11.27
CA ALA A 137 -5.67 -14.41 11.48
C ALA A 137 -4.99 -15.31 10.42
N TYR A 138 -4.77 -14.82 9.20
CA TYR A 138 -4.20 -15.61 8.09
C TYR A 138 -3.43 -14.74 7.10
N TRP A 139 -2.52 -15.35 6.32
CA TRP A 139 -1.91 -14.76 5.11
C TRP A 139 -1.41 -13.34 5.30
N SER A 140 -0.48 -13.16 6.21
CA SER A 140 -0.07 -11.81 6.62
C SER A 140 1.41 -11.56 6.54
N GLY A 141 1.76 -10.39 6.00
CA GLY A 141 3.11 -9.84 6.05
C GLY A 141 3.08 -8.33 6.03
N GLY A 142 4.17 -7.69 6.45
CA GLY A 142 4.24 -6.23 6.54
C GLY A 142 4.06 -5.58 5.17
N LEU A 143 4.69 -6.14 4.14
CA LEU A 143 4.55 -5.66 2.77
C LEU A 143 3.32 -6.25 2.10
N LEU A 144 3.21 -7.58 2.04
CA LEU A 144 2.10 -8.24 1.36
C LEU A 144 1.51 -9.45 2.10
N GLY A 145 0.20 -9.67 1.94
CA GLY A 145 -0.47 -10.85 2.48
C GLY A 145 -0.23 -12.10 1.64
N ASN A 146 -0.69 -12.10 0.39
CA ASN A 146 -0.63 -13.25 -0.50
C ASN A 146 -0.19 -12.86 -1.92
N ASN A 147 0.81 -13.54 -2.46
CA ASN A 147 1.15 -13.45 -3.87
C ASN A 147 0.55 -14.62 -4.66
N LEU A 148 -0.41 -14.30 -5.54
CA LEU A 148 -1.09 -15.29 -6.37
C LEU A 148 -0.16 -15.84 -7.47
N GLN A 149 -0.52 -17.02 -7.98
CA GLN A 149 0.21 -17.67 -9.06
C GLN A 149 0.30 -16.77 -10.31
N GLY A 150 1.49 -16.71 -10.89
CA GLY A 150 1.78 -15.97 -12.11
C GLY A 150 3.22 -16.16 -12.57
N ASN A 151 3.77 -15.12 -13.19
CA ASN A 151 5.21 -14.90 -13.31
C ASN A 151 5.80 -14.54 -11.93
N ALA A 152 6.98 -13.92 -11.91
CA ALA A 152 7.63 -13.54 -10.66
C ALA A 152 7.07 -12.23 -10.09
N THR A 153 6.81 -12.22 -8.77
CA THR A 153 6.74 -10.99 -7.97
C THR A 153 8.09 -10.76 -7.31
N LEU A 154 8.64 -9.56 -7.48
CA LEU A 154 9.95 -9.17 -6.96
C LEU A 154 9.80 -8.28 -5.72
N ILE A 155 10.51 -8.65 -4.65
CA ILE A 155 10.75 -7.83 -3.46
C ILE A 155 12.26 -7.65 -3.36
N ASP A 156 12.77 -6.44 -3.57
CA ASP A 156 14.21 -6.15 -3.51
C ASP A 156 14.50 -4.90 -2.70
N SER A 157 15.43 -4.99 -1.74
CA SER A 157 15.77 -3.86 -0.86
C SER A 157 14.56 -3.31 -0.10
N VAL A 158 13.77 -4.20 0.51
CA VAL A 158 12.63 -3.83 1.37
C VAL A 158 12.94 -4.13 2.82
N ASN A 159 12.78 -3.14 3.69
CA ASN A 159 13.01 -3.26 5.12
C ASN A 159 11.72 -3.00 5.89
N ILE A 160 11.43 -3.85 6.87
CA ILE A 160 10.25 -3.74 7.72
C ILE A 160 10.64 -3.87 9.18
N SER A 161 10.11 -2.98 10.03
CA SER A 161 10.17 -3.11 11.48
C SER A 161 8.80 -2.95 12.13
N GLY A 162 8.57 -3.65 13.25
CA GLY A 162 7.31 -3.54 13.99
C GLY A 162 6.94 -4.73 14.87
N ASP A 163 5.69 -4.70 15.34
CA ASP A 163 5.10 -5.69 16.25
C ASP A 163 3.94 -6.43 15.58
N PHE A 164 4.05 -7.76 15.50
CA PHE A 164 3.19 -8.61 14.68
C PHE A 164 2.52 -9.67 15.54
N ASN A 165 1.19 -9.76 15.48
CA ASN A 165 0.38 -10.80 16.10
C ASN A 165 -0.41 -11.57 15.02
N LEU A 166 0.18 -12.64 14.50
CA LEU A 166 -0.24 -13.26 13.25
C LEU A 166 -0.75 -14.68 13.44
N GLY A 167 -1.73 -15.10 12.66
CA GLY A 167 -2.08 -16.50 12.52
C GLY A 167 -1.34 -17.17 11.37
N ASN A 168 -1.98 -18.18 10.79
CA ASN A 168 -1.32 -19.15 9.92
C ASN A 168 -0.89 -18.55 8.56
N PHE A 169 0.18 -19.09 7.98
CA PHE A 169 0.76 -18.64 6.70
C PHE A 169 1.18 -17.17 6.71
N SER A 170 2.00 -16.81 7.69
CA SER A 170 2.40 -15.42 7.92
C SER A 170 3.92 -15.27 8.05
N GLY A 171 4.44 -14.11 7.66
CA GLY A 171 5.85 -13.78 7.77
C GLY A 171 6.12 -12.29 7.83
N GLY A 172 7.38 -11.89 7.98
CA GLY A 172 7.69 -10.47 8.18
C GLY A 172 7.45 -9.59 6.96
N LEU A 173 7.91 -10.02 5.78
CA LEU A 173 7.68 -9.31 4.52
C LEU A 173 6.39 -9.77 3.85
N ALA A 174 6.21 -11.08 3.73
CA ALA A 174 5.12 -11.69 2.99
C ALA A 174 4.45 -12.81 3.80
N GLY A 175 3.13 -12.93 3.70
CA GLY A 175 2.43 -14.08 4.28
C GLY A 175 2.76 -15.37 3.53
N GLN A 176 2.30 -15.48 2.30
CA GLN A 176 2.70 -16.57 1.42
C GLN A 176 2.69 -16.18 -0.05
N GLY A 177 3.21 -17.06 -0.91
CA GLY A 177 2.96 -16.93 -2.33
C GLY A 177 3.60 -17.97 -3.22
N ASP A 178 3.33 -17.82 -4.50
CA ASP A 178 3.94 -18.55 -5.60
C ASP A 178 4.80 -17.61 -6.45
N SER A 179 5.89 -18.11 -7.02
CA SER A 179 6.87 -17.33 -7.80
C SER A 179 7.37 -16.04 -7.10
N LEU A 180 7.64 -16.10 -5.78
CA LEU A 180 8.09 -14.94 -5.00
C LEU A 180 9.62 -14.87 -4.95
N ILE A 181 10.20 -13.77 -5.40
CA ILE A 181 11.66 -13.53 -5.38
C ILE A 181 11.95 -12.42 -4.37
N ILE A 182 12.66 -12.76 -3.29
CA ILE A 182 13.01 -11.84 -2.20
C ILE A 182 14.53 -11.68 -2.13
N HIS A 183 15.01 -10.46 -2.36
CA HIS A 183 16.42 -10.11 -2.33
C HIS A 183 16.70 -8.94 -1.39
N ASN A 184 17.87 -8.95 -0.75
CA ASN A 184 18.41 -7.79 -0.02
C ASN A 184 17.42 -7.14 0.98
N SER A 185 16.54 -7.94 1.58
CA SER A 185 15.41 -7.44 2.36
C SER A 185 15.51 -7.90 3.82
N THR A 186 14.95 -7.11 4.73
CA THR A 186 15.06 -7.37 6.16
C THR A 186 13.71 -7.22 6.86
N ALA A 187 13.45 -8.09 7.83
CA ALA A 187 12.31 -7.99 8.72
C ALA A 187 12.79 -7.99 10.18
N GLU A 188 12.89 -6.81 10.79
CA GLU A 188 13.22 -6.61 12.20
C GLU A 188 11.94 -6.51 13.03
N ILE A 189 11.33 -7.66 13.33
CA ILE A 189 9.99 -7.72 13.92
C ILE A 189 9.95 -8.54 15.21
N THR A 190 9.11 -8.10 16.16
CA THR A 190 8.68 -8.95 17.26
C THR A 190 7.41 -9.66 16.84
N MET A 191 7.42 -10.99 16.79
CA MET A 191 6.28 -11.77 16.32
C MET A 191 5.73 -12.72 17.39
N ASN A 192 4.43 -12.64 17.63
CA ASN A 192 3.64 -13.70 18.24
C ASN A 192 2.79 -14.36 17.14
N ALA A 193 2.97 -15.65 16.91
CA ALA A 193 2.22 -16.30 15.84
C ALA A 193 2.00 -17.81 16.02
N GLU A 194 0.96 -18.31 15.33
CA GLU A 194 0.58 -19.72 15.32
C GLU A 194 0.50 -20.28 13.87
N GLY A 195 1.06 -21.48 13.65
CA GLY A 195 0.97 -22.19 12.36
C GLY A 195 2.25 -22.12 11.51
N HIS A 196 2.10 -21.93 10.20
CA HIS A 196 3.21 -21.81 9.25
C HIS A 196 3.76 -20.40 9.24
N ILE A 197 4.81 -20.21 10.04
CA ILE A 197 5.42 -18.91 10.30
C ILE A 197 6.87 -18.92 9.83
N GLY A 198 7.28 -17.87 9.14
CA GLY A 198 8.68 -17.63 8.81
C GLY A 198 9.05 -16.18 9.01
N GLY A 199 10.26 -15.92 9.52
CA GLY A 199 10.64 -14.55 9.89
C GLY A 199 10.63 -13.56 8.71
N LEU A 200 10.90 -14.02 7.48
CA LEU A 200 10.72 -13.23 6.26
C LEU A 200 9.41 -13.54 5.53
N VAL A 201 9.09 -14.83 5.37
CA VAL A 201 7.95 -15.32 4.59
C VAL A 201 7.37 -16.57 5.23
N GLY A 202 6.05 -16.67 5.33
CA GLY A 202 5.38 -17.83 5.91
C GLY A 202 5.48 -19.08 5.04
N ALA A 203 5.21 -18.96 3.73
CA ALA A 203 5.36 -20.06 2.77
C ALA A 203 5.64 -19.58 1.34
N ILE A 204 6.53 -20.28 0.63
CA ILE A 204 6.81 -20.06 -0.79
C ILE A 204 6.69 -21.40 -1.53
N ALA A 205 5.84 -21.46 -2.56
CA ALA A 205 5.72 -22.65 -3.41
C ALA A 205 6.82 -22.72 -4.48
N ARG A 206 7.06 -21.60 -5.17
CA ARG A 206 8.13 -21.39 -6.14
C ARG A 206 8.76 -20.03 -5.86
N GLY A 207 10.09 -19.92 -5.87
CA GLY A 207 10.73 -18.65 -5.55
C GLY A 207 12.13 -18.79 -5.02
N GLU A 208 12.69 -17.68 -4.59
CA GLU A 208 14.04 -17.58 -4.03
C GLU A 208 14.06 -16.52 -2.92
N VAL A 209 14.79 -16.80 -1.84
CA VAL A 209 15.16 -15.81 -0.84
C VAL A 209 16.69 -15.76 -0.79
N ARG A 210 17.28 -14.60 -1.06
CA ARG A 210 18.73 -14.42 -1.08
C ARG A 210 19.15 -13.11 -0.45
N SER A 211 20.29 -13.12 0.24
CA SER A 211 20.87 -11.92 0.89
C SER A 211 19.87 -11.16 1.79
N SER A 212 18.95 -11.89 2.42
CA SER A 212 17.87 -11.32 3.24
C SER A 212 17.98 -11.84 4.66
N SER A 213 17.54 -11.06 5.65
CA SER A 213 17.78 -11.35 7.07
C SER A 213 16.58 -11.04 7.97
N VAL A 214 16.59 -11.67 9.14
CA VAL A 214 15.68 -11.39 10.27
C VAL A 214 16.51 -10.92 11.45
#